data_AF-A0A929VQH6-F1
#
_entry.id   AF-A0A929VQH6-F1
#
_cell.length_a   1.000
_cell.length_b   1.000
_cell.length_c   1.000
_cell.angle_alpha   90.00
_cell.angle_beta   90.00
_cell.angle_gamma   90.00
#
_symmetry.space_group_name_H-M   'P 1'
#
loop_
_entity.id
_entity.type
_entity.pdbx_description
1 polymer ?
#
loop_
_entity_poly.entity_id
_entity_poly.type
_entity_poly.pdbx_seq_one_letter_code
_entity_poly.pdbx_strand_id
1 'polypeptide(L)'
;MARRITPKEMAEDKAKVSLTGLTIIMMGTLFIYFLWAVINSKFLVNFSIDSLVGVVAFVILVRNLKLKYDVIKKYTSEKQFMILDFVAFVLCFLIKVVVQIPFDFSLIILLLSHYATKQIFNKIIEKK
;
A
#
# COMPACT_ATOMS: atom_id res chain seq x y z
N MET A 1 -13.27 24.86 14.10
CA MET A 1 -14.11 25.12 12.90
C MET A 1 -13.89 23.97 11.93
N ALA A 2 -14.88 23.08 11.72
CA ALA A 2 -14.74 22.00 10.76
C ALA A 2 -14.70 22.60 9.35
N ARG A 3 -13.57 22.50 8.66
CA ARG A 3 -13.40 22.98 7.27
C ARG A 3 -14.46 22.27 6.40
N ARG A 4 -15.37 23.03 5.78
CA ARG A 4 -16.31 22.47 4.80
C ARG A 4 -15.52 22.05 3.58
N ILE A 5 -15.53 20.75 3.30
CA ILE A 5 -14.87 20.17 2.12
C ILE A 5 -15.84 20.31 0.95
N THR A 6 -15.37 20.86 -0.16
CA THR A 6 -16.20 21.02 -1.36
C THR A 6 -16.37 19.68 -2.10
N PRO A 7 -17.47 19.47 -2.85
CA PRO A 7 -17.67 18.23 -3.62
C PRO A 7 -16.57 18.00 -4.68
N LYS A 8 -15.95 19.08 -5.19
CA LYS A 8 -14.78 19.00 -6.08
C LYS A 8 -13.54 18.47 -5.34
N GLU A 9 -13.21 19.03 -4.18
CA GLU A 9 -12.09 18.54 -3.35
C GLU A 9 -12.30 17.07 -2.93
N MET A 10 -13.54 16.65 -2.67
CA MET A 10 -13.84 15.25 -2.34
C MET A 10 -13.58 14.28 -3.50
N ALA A 11 -13.90 14.67 -4.74
CA ALA A 11 -13.61 13.87 -5.91
C ALA A 11 -12.09 13.74 -6.15
N GLU A 12 -11.35 14.84 -5.98
CA GLU A 12 -9.90 14.85 -6.10
C GLU A 12 -9.22 14.01 -5.00
N ASP A 13 -9.67 14.13 -3.75
CA ASP A 13 -9.14 13.35 -2.63
C ASP A 13 -9.45 11.84 -2.81
N LYS A 14 -10.63 11.47 -3.34
CA LYS A 14 -10.94 10.08 -3.71
C LYS A 14 -10.01 9.54 -4.79
N ALA A 15 -9.77 10.32 -5.85
CA ALA A 15 -8.83 9.94 -6.91
C ALA A 15 -7.41 9.77 -6.36
N LYS A 16 -6.98 10.70 -5.49
CA LYS A 16 -5.66 10.66 -4.84
C LYS A 16 -5.48 9.44 -3.95
N VAL A 17 -6.48 9.07 -3.15
CA VAL A 17 -6.46 7.83 -2.35
C VAL A 17 -6.40 6.58 -3.24
N SER A 18 -7.12 6.58 -4.36
CA SER A 18 -7.07 5.47 -5.32
C SER A 18 -5.68 5.32 -5.95
N LEU A 19 -5.12 6.42 -6.45
CA LEU A 19 -3.80 6.43 -7.11
C LEU A 19 -2.68 6.05 -6.14
N THR A 20 -2.63 6.69 -4.97
CA THR A 20 -1.63 6.36 -3.93
C THR A 20 -1.74 4.91 -3.49
N GLY A 21 -2.97 4.37 -3.38
CA GLY A 21 -3.20 2.96 -3.08
C GLY A 21 -2.67 1.99 -4.15
N LEU A 22 -2.86 2.30 -5.44
CA LEU A 22 -2.29 1.50 -6.52
C LEU A 22 -0.75 1.56 -6.53
N THR A 23 -0.17 2.74 -6.29
CA THR A 23 1.29 2.88 -6.16
C THR A 23 1.84 2.10 -4.97
N ILE A 24 1.11 2.08 -3.84
CA ILE A 24 1.45 1.25 -2.67
C ILE A 24 1.45 -0.23 -3.03
N ILE A 25 0.46 -0.71 -3.80
CA ILE A 25 0.42 -2.11 -4.26
C ILE A 25 1.68 -2.41 -5.09
N MET A 26 1.95 -1.62 -6.14
CA MET A 26 3.06 -1.86 -7.06
C MET A 26 4.43 -1.82 -6.36
N MET A 27 4.68 -0.77 -5.57
CA MET A 27 5.95 -0.62 -4.86
C MET A 27 6.07 -1.62 -3.71
N GLY A 28 4.96 -1.93 -3.05
CA GLY A 28 4.88 -2.93 -2.00
C GLY A 28 5.28 -4.31 -2.51
N THR A 29 4.75 -4.73 -3.67
CA THR A 29 5.12 -6.02 -4.27
C THR A 29 6.57 -6.07 -4.72
N LEU A 30 7.08 -5.00 -5.35
CA LEU A 30 8.49 -4.94 -5.73
C LEU A 30 9.42 -5.04 -4.51
N PHE A 31 9.05 -4.36 -3.42
CA PHE A 31 9.82 -4.42 -2.18
C PHE A 31 9.78 -5.80 -1.54
N ILE A 32 8.62 -6.47 -1.52
CA ILE A 32 8.50 -7.85 -1.02
C ILE A 32 9.35 -8.83 -1.87
N TYR A 33 9.38 -8.66 -3.19
CA TYR A 33 10.20 -9.51 -4.07
C TYR A 33 11.68 -9.32 -3.79
N PHE A 34 12.11 -8.07 -3.62
CA PHE A 34 13.48 -7.76 -3.24
C PHE A 34 13.86 -8.42 -1.90
N LEU A 35 13.00 -8.30 -0.86
CA LEU A 35 13.25 -8.96 0.43
C LEU A 35 13.39 -10.48 0.28
N TRP A 36 12.53 -11.09 -0.53
CA TRP A 36 12.59 -12.52 -0.79
C TRP A 36 13.86 -12.93 -1.55
N ALA A 37 14.28 -12.15 -2.55
CA ALA A 37 15.51 -12.35 -3.30
C ALA A 37 16.75 -12.30 -2.39
N VAL A 38 16.78 -11.35 -1.45
CA VAL A 38 17.84 -11.22 -0.44
C VAL A 38 17.89 -12.44 0.48
N ILE A 39 16.74 -12.91 0.99
CA ILE A 39 16.66 -14.09 1.88
C ILE A 39 17.16 -15.35 1.16
N ASN A 40 16.81 -15.52 -0.12
CA ASN A 40 17.18 -16.70 -0.90
C ASN A 40 18.54 -16.57 -1.61
N SER A 41 19.22 -15.42 -1.49
CA SER A 41 20.43 -15.08 -2.25
C SER A 41 20.28 -15.30 -3.77
N LYS A 42 19.06 -15.14 -4.28
CA LYS A 42 18.69 -15.31 -5.70
C LYS A 42 18.31 -13.95 -6.26
N PHE A 43 19.32 -13.25 -6.75
CA PHE A 43 19.15 -11.93 -7.37
C PHE A 43 18.73 -12.07 -8.83
N LEU A 44 17.92 -11.13 -9.32
CA LEU A 44 17.48 -11.11 -10.71
C LEU A 44 18.61 -10.70 -11.64
N VAL A 45 19.39 -9.69 -11.24
CA VAL A 45 20.54 -9.20 -12.02
C VAL A 45 21.82 -9.29 -11.19
N ASN A 46 21.85 -8.55 -10.07
CA ASN A 46 22.96 -8.53 -9.12
C ASN A 46 22.46 -7.90 -7.82
N PHE A 47 23.06 -8.25 -6.68
CA PHE A 47 22.74 -7.69 -5.38
C PHE A 47 22.70 -6.15 -5.41
N SER A 48 23.69 -5.49 -6.03
CA SER A 48 23.77 -4.03 -6.07
C SER A 48 22.58 -3.40 -6.81
N ILE A 49 22.18 -3.94 -7.97
CA ILE A 49 21.08 -3.38 -8.77
C ILE A 49 19.75 -3.64 -8.07
N ASP A 50 19.53 -4.88 -7.62
CA ASP A 50 18.32 -5.28 -6.91
C ASP A 50 18.15 -4.45 -5.62
N SER A 51 19.24 -4.13 -4.92
CA SER A 51 19.22 -3.27 -3.72
C SER A 51 18.83 -1.83 -4.01
N LEU A 52 19.29 -1.25 -5.13
CA LEU A 52 18.86 0.08 -5.54
C LEU A 52 17.34 0.10 -5.81
N VAL A 53 16.84 -0.90 -6.54
CA VAL A 53 15.41 -1.03 -6.83
C VAL A 53 14.61 -1.19 -5.53
N GLY A 54 15.07 -2.04 -4.61
CA GLY A 54 14.44 -2.24 -3.31
C GLY A 54 14.36 -0.96 -2.48
N VAL A 55 15.45 -0.18 -2.40
CA VAL A 55 15.48 1.08 -1.66
C VAL A 55 14.55 2.12 -2.29
N VAL A 56 14.56 2.27 -3.61
CA VAL A 56 13.68 3.21 -4.32
C VAL A 56 12.22 2.83 -4.12
N ALA A 57 11.88 1.55 -4.27
CA ALA A 57 10.52 1.04 -4.02
C ALA A 57 10.08 1.34 -2.57
N PHE A 58 10.95 1.14 -1.59
CA PHE A 58 10.66 1.43 -0.19
C PHE A 58 10.40 2.92 0.07
N VAL A 59 11.21 3.81 -0.49
CA VAL A 59 11.04 5.27 -0.34
C VAL A 59 9.72 5.73 -0.94
N ILE A 60 9.39 5.25 -2.15
CA ILE A 60 8.12 5.58 -2.81
C ILE A 60 6.94 5.02 -2.02
N LEU A 61 7.06 3.79 -1.50
CA LEU A 61 6.04 3.15 -0.68
C LEU A 61 5.72 3.98 0.57
N VAL A 62 6.74 4.34 1.36
CA VAL A 62 6.57 5.13 2.59
C VAL A 62 5.97 6.51 2.28
N ARG A 63 6.40 7.16 1.20
CA ARG A 63 5.86 8.46 0.79
C ARG A 63 4.38 8.36 0.41
N ASN A 64 3.99 7.33 -0.33
CA ASN A 64 2.58 7.13 -0.72
C ASN A 64 1.69 6.74 0.47
N LEU A 65 2.20 5.95 1.42
CA LEU A 65 1.48 5.66 2.67
C LEU A 65 1.19 6.95 3.46
N LYS A 66 2.20 7.82 3.62
CA LYS A 66 2.01 9.13 4.28
C LYS A 66 0.95 9.97 3.56
N LEU A 67 1.04 10.10 2.24
CA LEU A 67 0.06 10.86 1.45
C LEU A 67 -1.36 10.29 1.56
N LYS A 68 -1.50 8.97 1.54
CA LYS A 68 -2.79 8.28 1.73
C LYS A 68 -3.38 8.61 3.09
N TYR A 69 -2.60 8.51 4.16
CA TYR A 69 -3.08 8.77 5.53
C TYR A 69 -3.39 10.26 5.77
N ASP A 70 -2.61 11.18 5.21
CA ASP A 70 -2.89 12.62 5.29
C ASP A 70 -4.24 12.98 4.66
N VAL A 71 -4.60 12.33 3.54
CA VAL A 71 -5.92 12.54 2.90
C VAL A 71 -7.03 11.91 3.74
N ILE A 72 -6.85 10.67 4.22
CA ILE A 72 -7.85 9.98 5.03
C ILE A 72 -8.15 10.74 6.33
N LYS A 73 -7.13 11.31 6.96
CA LYS A 73 -7.23 12.10 8.20
C LYS A 73 -8.17 13.30 8.11
N LYS A 74 -8.38 13.84 6.91
CA LYS A 74 -9.35 14.92 6.67
C LYS A 74 -10.80 14.47 6.92
N TYR A 75 -11.09 13.18 6.76
CA TYR A 75 -12.44 12.63 6.81
C TYR A 75 -12.70 11.80 8.07
N THR A 76 -11.73 11.00 8.49
CA THR A 76 -11.84 10.02 9.58
C THR A 76 -10.48 9.71 10.22
N SER A 77 -10.46 8.89 11.27
CA SER A 77 -9.24 8.41 11.92
C SER A 77 -8.43 7.48 11.00
N GLU A 78 -7.14 7.76 10.83
CA GLU A 78 -6.22 6.99 9.97
C GLU A 78 -5.86 5.61 10.54
N LYS A 79 -6.07 5.38 11.85
CA LYS A 79 -5.57 4.19 12.57
C LYS A 79 -6.06 2.87 11.99
N GLN A 80 -7.34 2.78 11.64
CA GLN A 80 -7.92 1.54 11.09
C GLN A 80 -7.30 1.18 9.73
N PHE A 81 -7.04 2.19 8.90
CA PHE A 81 -6.44 2.01 7.58
C PHE A 81 -4.96 1.65 7.69
N MET A 82 -4.24 2.25 8.65
CA MET A 82 -2.85 1.91 8.94
C MET A 82 -2.70 0.45 9.42
N ILE A 83 -3.58 -0.01 10.31
CA ILE A 83 -3.59 -1.41 10.78
C ILE A 83 -3.88 -2.35 9.61
N LEU A 84 -4.87 -2.03 8.76
CA LEU A 84 -5.23 -2.86 7.61
C LEU A 84 -4.08 -2.99 6.61
N ASP A 85 -3.41 -1.89 6.26
CA ASP A 85 -2.22 -1.93 5.39
C ASP A 85 -1.08 -2.72 6.04
N PHE A 86 -0.80 -2.51 7.33
CA PHE A 86 0.26 -3.20 8.05
C PHE A 86 0.01 -4.72 8.10
N VAL A 87 -1.22 -5.14 8.44
CA VAL A 87 -1.61 -6.55 8.44
C VAL A 87 -1.47 -7.16 7.04
N ALA A 88 -1.86 -6.44 5.98
CA ALA A 88 -1.71 -6.93 4.62
C ALA A 88 -0.24 -7.12 4.21
N PHE A 89 0.65 -6.18 4.59
CA PHE A 89 2.09 -6.29 4.35
C PHE A 89 2.73 -7.44 5.12
N VAL A 90 2.40 -7.59 6.40
CA VAL A 90 2.89 -8.69 7.24
C VAL A 90 2.41 -10.04 6.69
N LEU A 91 1.12 -10.14 6.33
CA LEU A 91 0.55 -11.35 5.76
C LEU A 91 1.22 -11.72 4.43
N CYS A 92 1.45 -10.74 3.54
CA CYS A 92 2.22 -10.94 2.32
C CYS A 92 3.60 -11.51 2.60
N PHE A 93 4.35 -10.89 3.51
CA PHE A 93 5.70 -11.31 3.85
C PHE A 93 5.72 -12.73 4.45
N LEU A 94 4.82 -13.03 5.39
CA LEU A 94 4.72 -14.35 6.01
C LEU A 94 4.39 -15.43 4.98
N ILE A 95 3.39 -15.20 4.11
CA ILE A 95 3.05 -16.15 3.04
C ILE A 95 4.25 -16.35 2.12
N LYS A 96 4.94 -15.28 1.73
CA LYS A 96 6.09 -15.38 0.82
C LYS A 96 7.25 -16.19 1.43
N VAL A 97 7.50 -16.05 2.73
CA VAL A 97 8.54 -16.79 3.45
C VAL A 97 8.15 -18.25 3.71
N VAL A 98 6.93 -18.49 4.18
CA VAL A 98 6.46 -19.83 4.60
C VAL A 98 6.16 -20.72 3.40
N VAL A 99 5.52 -20.17 2.38
CA VAL A 99 4.89 -20.98 1.34
C VAL A 99 5.92 -21.34 0.25
N GLN A 100 6.99 -20.57 0.05
CA GLN A 100 8.04 -20.79 -0.96
C GLN A 100 7.51 -21.12 -2.39
N ILE A 101 6.22 -20.90 -2.67
CA ILE A 101 5.61 -21.18 -3.97
C ILE A 101 6.08 -20.06 -4.93
N PRO A 102 6.42 -20.42 -6.19
CA PRO A 102 6.77 -19.44 -7.23
C PRO A 102 5.60 -18.49 -7.61
N PHE A 103 4.39 -18.75 -7.13
CA PHE A 103 3.18 -18.02 -7.42
C PHE A 103 2.99 -16.87 -6.45
N ASP A 104 2.71 -15.67 -6.98
CA ASP A 104 2.70 -14.45 -6.20
C ASP A 104 1.32 -14.00 -5.71
N PHE A 105 1.01 -14.35 -4.46
CA PHE A 105 -0.20 -13.88 -3.79
C PHE A 105 -0.10 -12.42 -3.31
N SER A 106 1.09 -11.82 -3.35
CA SER A 106 1.35 -10.48 -2.81
C SER A 106 0.47 -9.41 -3.47
N LEU A 107 0.33 -9.48 -4.80
CA LEU A 107 -0.52 -8.57 -5.55
C LEU A 107 -1.99 -8.71 -5.15
N ILE A 108 -2.49 -9.93 -5.04
CA ILE A 108 -3.91 -10.22 -4.72
C ILE A 108 -4.25 -9.71 -3.32
N ILE A 109 -3.38 -9.96 -2.34
CA ILE A 109 -3.59 -9.54 -0.95
C ILE A 109 -3.60 -8.00 -0.85
N LEU A 110 -2.65 -7.33 -1.49
CA LEU A 110 -2.59 -5.86 -1.47
C LEU A 110 -3.76 -5.23 -2.25
N LEU A 111 -4.21 -5.86 -3.34
CA LEU A 111 -5.44 -5.45 -4.07
C LEU A 111 -6.69 -5.58 -3.20
N LEU A 112 -6.85 -6.69 -2.48
CA LEU A 112 -7.95 -6.89 -1.54
C LEU A 112 -7.93 -5.83 -0.42
N SER A 113 -6.75 -5.55 0.14
CA SER A 113 -6.57 -4.50 1.14
C SER A 113 -6.94 -3.11 0.60
N HIS A 114 -6.52 -2.80 -0.63
CA HIS A 114 -6.90 -1.56 -1.29
C HIS A 114 -8.41 -1.46 -1.55
N TYR A 115 -9.03 -2.55 -2.01
CA TYR A 115 -10.46 -2.61 -2.25
C TYR A 115 -11.26 -2.43 -0.96
N ALA A 116 -10.87 -3.10 0.12
CA ALA A 116 -11.46 -2.95 1.44
C ALA A 116 -11.33 -1.49 1.94
N THR A 117 -10.14 -0.90 1.82
CA THR A 117 -9.90 0.52 2.14
C THR A 117 -10.86 1.42 1.37
N LYS A 118 -11.00 1.22 0.06
CA LYS A 118 -11.86 2.04 -0.81
C LYS A 118 -13.34 1.91 -0.43
N GLN A 119 -13.80 0.69 -0.13
CA GLN A 119 -15.18 0.48 0.32
C GLN A 119 -15.46 1.15 1.67
N ILE A 120 -14.59 0.98 2.66
CA ILE A 120 -14.75 1.58 3.99
C ILE A 120 -14.74 3.11 3.87
N PHE A 121 -13.80 3.66 3.09
CA PHE A 121 -13.69 5.10 2.89
C PHE A 121 -14.92 5.70 2.19
N ASN A 122 -15.44 5.05 1.15
CA ASN A 122 -16.66 5.50 0.48
C ASN A 122 -17.87 5.49 1.42
N LYS A 123 -18.05 4.43 2.22
CA LYS A 123 -19.13 4.35 3.22
C LYS A 123 -19.07 5.47 4.26
N ILE A 124 -17.86 5.88 4.65
CA ILE A 124 -17.66 6.98 5.62
C ILE A 124 -17.98 8.33 4.98
N ILE A 125 -17.59 8.52 3.71
CA ILE A 125 -17.87 9.74 2.97
C ILE A 125 -19.38 9.91 2.70
N GLU A 126 -20.09 8.85 2.31
CA GLU A 126 -21.53 8.92 2.00
C GLU A 126 -22.39 9.16 3.25
N LYS A 127 -21.87 8.85 4.44
CA LYS A 127 -22.57 9.08 5.72
C LYS A 127 -22.38 10.49 6.28
N LYS A 128 -21.54 11.33 5.68
CA LYS A 128 -21.13 12.62 6.23
C LYS A 128 -21.61 13.77 5.34
#